data_AF-A0A1F7YK52-F1
#
_entry.id   AF-A0A1F7YK52-F1
#
_cell.length_a   1.000
_cell.length_b   1.000
_cell.length_c   1.000
_cell.angle_alpha   90.00
_cell.angle_beta   90.00
_cell.angle_gamma   90.00
#
_symmetry.space_group_name_H-M   'P 1'
#
loop_
_entity.id
_entity.type
_entity.pdbx_description
1 polymer ?
#
loop_
_entity_poly.entity_id
_entity_poly.type
_entity_poly.pdbx_seq_one_letter_code
_entity_poly.pdbx_strand_id
1 'polypeptide(L)'
;MKLKKIIIFLGLIFWPLTLLLANTPLDLIRYLLPALILLFSFNLFQKGKNYFEYPLLFISLIEPKLTLFPLIFALILYITDKKHITLRRSSVVLLISIALIVTNFFELSRQTIFVKDYEAQQKVLRNITLYPNVLTARIFQNKARIIINKFDDNFFTLTDPNNYFFSNHPREDILANQNLIKYPFLAIIPFFIGIYFISKNNDRKFIIISAVAALLTLTLLTNFDRHDFVLWVPVSLIFTDGVKKMAKKKYFTVFASIFLIISFIELIRAYYLF
;
A
#
# COMPACT_ATOMS: atom_id res chain seq x y z
N MET A 1 -12.23 -27.00 7.87
CA MET A 1 -12.88 -25.68 7.62
C MET A 1 -12.60 -24.65 8.72
N LYS A 2 -12.65 -25.00 10.02
CA LYS A 2 -12.39 -24.06 11.13
C LYS A 2 -10.96 -23.50 11.14
N LEU A 3 -9.94 -24.35 11.03
CA LEU A 3 -8.52 -23.95 11.08
C LEU A 3 -8.14 -22.88 10.04
N LYS A 4 -8.63 -23.03 8.80
CA LYS A 4 -8.47 -22.05 7.73
C LYS A 4 -9.00 -20.66 8.12
N LYS A 5 -10.19 -20.60 8.72
CA LYS A 5 -10.79 -19.32 9.14
C LYS A 5 -9.95 -18.66 10.24
N ILE A 6 -9.41 -19.45 11.17
CA ILE A 6 -8.54 -18.96 12.25
C ILE A 6 -7.25 -18.36 11.68
N ILE A 7 -6.56 -19.07 10.77
CA ILE A 7 -5.33 -18.55 10.12
C ILE A 7 -5.63 -17.25 9.36
N ILE A 8 -6.74 -17.21 8.62
CA ILE A 8 -7.13 -15.99 7.91
C ILE A 8 -7.37 -14.86 8.93
N PHE A 9 -8.18 -15.08 9.96
CA PHE A 9 -8.46 -14.08 10.97
C PHE A 9 -7.19 -13.54 11.63
N LEU A 10 -6.31 -14.44 12.09
CA LEU A 10 -5.04 -14.05 12.70
C LEU A 10 -4.14 -13.31 11.72
N GLY A 11 -4.01 -13.76 10.47
CA GLY A 11 -3.21 -13.03 9.48
C GLY A 11 -3.74 -11.62 9.20
N LEU A 12 -5.06 -11.42 9.26
CA LEU A 12 -5.69 -10.13 8.93
C LEU A 12 -5.71 -9.13 10.09
N ILE A 13 -5.70 -9.60 11.34
CA ILE A 13 -5.90 -8.74 12.52
C ILE A 13 -4.62 -8.01 12.97
N PHE A 14 -3.43 -8.48 12.56
CA PHE A 14 -2.15 -7.92 13.01
C PHE A 14 -2.02 -6.44 12.68
N TRP A 15 -2.05 -6.07 11.40
CA TRP A 15 -1.88 -4.68 11.00
C TRP A 15 -2.90 -3.73 11.63
N PRO A 16 -4.23 -4.02 11.59
CA PRO A 16 -5.21 -3.18 12.28
C PRO A 16 -4.97 -3.07 13.79
N LEU A 17 -4.58 -4.17 14.45
CA LEU A 17 -4.31 -4.18 15.89
C LEU A 17 -3.09 -3.33 16.23
N THR A 18 -1.98 -3.50 15.52
CA THR A 18 -0.77 -2.69 15.76
C THR A 18 -0.98 -1.23 15.41
N LEU A 19 -1.79 -0.93 14.37
CA LEU A 19 -2.16 0.43 14.03
C LEU A 19 -2.95 1.08 15.17
N LEU A 20 -3.88 0.34 15.78
CA LEU A 20 -4.67 0.78 16.93
C LEU A 20 -3.81 1.02 18.17
N LEU A 21 -2.85 0.13 18.46
CA LEU A 21 -1.97 0.29 19.62
C LEU A 21 -1.00 1.48 19.46
N ALA A 22 -0.51 1.72 18.24
CA ALA A 22 0.51 2.73 17.96
C ALA A 22 -0.03 4.16 17.71
N ASN A 23 -1.35 4.37 17.69
CA ASN A 23 -1.94 5.65 17.28
C ASN A 23 -3.07 6.13 18.20
N THR A 24 -3.26 7.45 18.23
CA THR A 24 -4.42 8.06 18.89
C THR A 24 -5.72 7.67 18.17
N PRO A 25 -6.90 7.75 18.83
CA PRO A 25 -8.17 7.40 18.18
C PRO A 25 -8.46 8.21 16.90
N LEU A 26 -8.07 9.49 16.87
CA LEU A 26 -8.28 10.36 15.71
C LEU A 26 -7.38 9.96 14.53
N ASP A 27 -6.10 9.69 14.82
CA ASP A 27 -5.15 9.19 13.82
C ASP A 27 -5.56 7.82 13.29
N LEU A 28 -6.01 6.92 14.17
CA LEU A 28 -6.51 5.61 13.78
C LEU A 28 -7.65 5.71 12.77
N ILE A 29 -8.65 6.57 13.02
CA ILE A 29 -9.77 6.76 12.09
C ILE A 29 -9.26 7.25 10.74
N ARG A 30 -8.33 8.20 10.73
CA ARG A 30 -7.75 8.79 9.53
C ARG A 30 -7.07 7.73 8.63
N TYR A 31 -6.35 6.79 9.22
CA TYR A 31 -5.64 5.73 8.47
C TYR A 31 -6.52 4.50 8.15
N LEU A 32 -7.45 4.15 9.04
CA LEU A 32 -8.34 3.00 8.89
C LEU A 32 -9.43 3.24 7.84
N LEU A 33 -9.99 4.44 7.79
CA LEU A 33 -11.17 4.74 6.99
C LEU A 33 -10.94 4.60 5.46
N PRO A 34 -9.79 5.01 4.87
CA PRO A 34 -9.47 4.71 3.48
C PRO A 34 -9.49 3.21 3.15
N ALA A 35 -8.95 2.37 4.03
CA ALA A 35 -8.96 0.92 3.85
C ALA A 35 -10.39 0.33 3.98
N LEU A 36 -11.21 0.84 4.90
CA LEU A 36 -12.62 0.44 5.02
C LEU A 36 -13.44 0.82 3.77
N ILE A 37 -13.19 1.99 3.19
CA ILE A 37 -13.81 2.43 1.94
C ILE A 37 -13.39 1.53 0.78
N LEU A 38 -12.11 1.18 0.70
CA LEU A 38 -11.60 0.26 -0.31
C LEU A 38 -12.23 -1.15 -0.15
N LEU A 39 -12.42 -1.61 1.08
CA LEU A 39 -13.11 -2.87 1.39
C LEU A 39 -14.62 -2.81 1.06
N PHE A 40 -15.28 -1.67 1.29
CA PHE A 40 -16.66 -1.45 0.87
C PHE A 40 -16.79 -1.46 -0.67
N SER A 41 -15.87 -0.79 -1.37
CA SER A 41 -15.76 -0.83 -2.83
C SER A 41 -15.55 -2.26 -3.34
N PHE A 42 -14.68 -3.03 -2.68
CA PHE A 42 -14.48 -4.45 -3.00
C PHE A 42 -15.77 -5.28 -2.84
N ASN A 43 -16.52 -5.07 -1.76
CA ASN A 43 -17.80 -5.77 -1.56
C ASN A 43 -18.83 -5.44 -2.65
N LEU A 44 -18.86 -4.18 -3.14
CA LEU A 44 -19.69 -3.80 -4.28
C LEU A 44 -19.22 -4.46 -5.58
N PHE A 45 -17.90 -4.52 -5.79
CA PHE A 45 -17.29 -5.20 -6.94
C PHE A 45 -17.67 -6.69 -6.97
N GLN A 46 -17.55 -7.41 -5.84
CA GLN A 46 -17.95 -8.82 -5.75
C GLN A 46 -19.44 -9.05 -6.04
N LYS A 47 -20.30 -8.11 -5.65
CA LYS A 47 -21.75 -8.15 -5.95
C LYS A 47 -22.07 -7.79 -7.40
N GLY A 48 -21.07 -7.55 -8.25
CA GLY A 48 -21.25 -7.11 -9.63
C GLY A 48 -21.94 -5.75 -9.75
N LYS A 49 -21.92 -4.93 -8.69
CA LYS A 49 -22.54 -3.60 -8.73
C LYS A 49 -21.67 -2.71 -9.58
N ASN A 50 -22.26 -2.16 -10.64
CA ASN A 50 -21.52 -1.30 -11.57
C ASN A 50 -20.83 -0.18 -10.78
N TYR A 51 -21.52 0.52 -9.89
CA TYR A 51 -21.04 1.70 -9.16
C TYR A 51 -19.94 1.49 -8.08
N PHE A 52 -19.18 0.39 -8.11
CA PHE A 52 -18.17 0.08 -7.08
C PHE A 52 -17.02 1.10 -6.98
N GLU A 53 -16.77 1.91 -8.02
CA GLU A 53 -15.71 2.93 -8.05
C GLU A 53 -16.06 4.20 -7.26
N TYR A 54 -17.33 4.59 -7.16
CA TYR A 54 -17.70 5.88 -6.54
C TYR A 54 -17.31 6.01 -5.07
N PRO A 55 -17.40 4.95 -4.22
CA PRO A 55 -16.91 5.05 -2.86
C PRO A 55 -15.44 5.48 -2.76
N LEU A 56 -14.61 5.14 -3.74
CA LEU A 56 -13.18 5.48 -3.71
C LEU A 56 -12.93 6.99 -3.77
N LEU A 57 -13.87 7.78 -4.28
CA LEU A 57 -13.77 9.25 -4.28
C LEU A 57 -13.75 9.82 -2.86
N PHE A 58 -14.36 9.13 -1.88
CA PHE A 58 -14.34 9.57 -0.49
C PHE A 58 -12.96 9.43 0.16
N ILE A 59 -12.07 8.60 -0.38
CA ILE A 59 -10.68 8.48 0.11
C ILE A 59 -10.00 9.86 0.07
N SER A 60 -10.17 10.60 -1.03
CA SER A 60 -9.64 11.95 -1.22
C SER A 60 -10.18 12.99 -0.23
N LEU A 61 -11.40 12.79 0.27
CA LEU A 61 -12.05 13.71 1.20
C LEU A 61 -11.61 13.48 2.65
N ILE A 62 -11.26 12.24 2.97
CA ILE A 62 -10.81 11.83 4.31
C ILE A 62 -9.32 12.08 4.46
N GLU A 63 -8.55 11.66 3.45
CA GLU A 63 -7.11 11.79 3.43
C GLU A 63 -6.66 12.47 2.13
N PRO A 64 -6.44 13.79 2.16
CA PRO A 64 -5.98 14.57 1.01
C PRO A 64 -4.68 14.04 0.39
N LYS A 65 -3.81 13.37 1.16
CA LYS A 65 -2.60 12.69 0.65
C LYS A 65 -2.91 11.62 -0.39
N LEU A 66 -4.05 10.95 -0.23
CA LEU A 66 -4.46 9.84 -1.08
C LEU A 66 -5.35 10.29 -2.24
N THR A 67 -5.40 11.59 -2.55
CA THR A 67 -6.18 12.15 -3.66
C THR A 67 -5.83 11.57 -5.04
N LEU A 68 -4.58 11.14 -5.23
CA LEU A 68 -4.15 10.48 -6.46
C LEU A 68 -4.69 9.04 -6.59
N PHE A 69 -5.09 8.40 -5.48
CA PHE A 69 -5.56 7.02 -5.48
C PHE A 69 -6.78 6.79 -6.38
N PRO A 70 -7.93 7.49 -6.19
CA PRO A 70 -9.09 7.29 -7.05
C PRO A 70 -8.83 7.70 -8.50
N LEU A 71 -7.97 8.70 -8.75
CA LEU A 71 -7.56 9.07 -10.10
C LEU A 71 -6.85 7.91 -10.80
N ILE A 72 -5.78 7.37 -10.18
CA ILE A 72 -4.98 6.29 -10.75
C ILE A 72 -5.83 5.02 -10.92
N PHE A 73 -6.66 4.70 -9.92
CA PHE A 73 -7.57 3.56 -9.97
C PHE A 73 -8.53 3.65 -11.17
N ALA A 74 -9.19 4.81 -11.34
CA ALA A 74 -10.11 5.05 -12.44
C ALA A 74 -9.40 5.09 -13.79
N LEU A 75 -8.17 5.62 -13.86
CA LEU A 75 -7.36 5.66 -15.07
C LEU A 75 -7.02 4.25 -15.56
N ILE A 76 -6.55 3.39 -14.66
CA ILE A 76 -6.22 2.00 -14.99
C ILE A 76 -7.49 1.26 -15.45
N LEU A 77 -8.63 1.48 -14.79
CA LEU A 77 -9.90 0.89 -15.22
C LEU A 77 -10.33 1.38 -16.61
N TYR A 78 -10.22 2.68 -16.87
CA TYR A 78 -10.54 3.29 -18.14
C TYR A 78 -9.69 2.70 -19.29
N ILE A 79 -8.40 2.48 -19.05
CA ILE A 79 -7.49 1.89 -20.05
C ILE A 79 -7.75 0.39 -20.25
N THR A 80 -8.02 -0.35 -19.16
CA THR A 80 -8.10 -1.81 -19.20
C THR A 80 -9.48 -2.36 -19.56
N ASP A 81 -10.56 -1.62 -19.31
CA ASP A 81 -11.94 -2.06 -19.58
C ASP A 81 -12.56 -1.29 -20.74
N LYS A 82 -12.71 -1.96 -21.89
CA LYS A 82 -13.28 -1.35 -23.10
C LYS A 82 -14.81 -1.39 -23.14
N LYS A 83 -15.49 -1.87 -22.10
CA LYS A 83 -16.96 -1.86 -22.06
C LYS A 83 -17.46 -0.42 -21.96
N HIS A 84 -18.35 -0.02 -22.87
CA HIS A 84 -18.89 1.35 -22.95
C HIS A 84 -19.48 1.86 -21.63
N ILE A 85 -20.18 1.00 -20.87
CA ILE A 85 -20.76 1.36 -19.57
C ILE A 85 -19.66 1.62 -18.53
N THR A 86 -18.58 0.82 -18.52
CA THR A 86 -17.45 1.03 -17.63
C THR A 86 -16.73 2.32 -17.99
N LEU A 87 -16.43 2.54 -19.28
CA LEU A 87 -15.78 3.74 -19.79
C LEU A 87 -16.49 5.03 -19.35
N ARG A 88 -17.81 5.14 -19.58
CA ARG A 88 -18.58 6.33 -19.20
C ARG A 88 -18.48 6.60 -17.70
N ARG A 89 -18.52 5.56 -16.87
CA ARG A 89 -18.45 5.70 -15.41
C ARG A 89 -17.06 6.06 -14.93
N SER A 90 -16.03 5.39 -15.42
CA SER A 90 -14.64 5.71 -15.08
C SER A 90 -14.28 7.13 -15.55
N SER A 91 -14.82 7.62 -16.68
CA SER A 91 -14.69 9.03 -17.08
C SER A 91 -15.28 10.00 -16.07
N VAL A 92 -16.46 9.72 -15.51
CA VAL A 92 -17.07 10.56 -14.46
C VAL A 92 -16.21 10.55 -13.20
N VAL A 93 -15.74 9.37 -12.76
CA VAL A 93 -14.85 9.25 -11.59
C VAL A 93 -13.53 9.98 -11.83
N LEU A 94 -12.96 9.90 -13.03
CA LEU A 94 -11.76 10.63 -13.43
C LEU A 94 -11.96 12.14 -13.35
N LEU A 95 -13.04 12.67 -13.93
CA LEU A 95 -13.34 14.10 -13.88
C LEU A 95 -13.50 14.60 -12.44
N ILE A 96 -14.23 13.87 -11.60
CA ILE A 96 -14.39 14.22 -10.18
C ILE A 96 -13.05 14.13 -9.45
N SER A 97 -12.24 13.11 -9.73
CA SER A 97 -10.91 12.95 -9.11
C SER A 97 -9.97 14.10 -9.49
N ILE A 98 -10.00 14.55 -10.74
CA ILE A 98 -9.24 15.74 -11.19
C ILE A 98 -9.71 16.99 -10.44
N ALA A 99 -11.03 17.19 -10.33
CA ALA A 99 -11.57 18.32 -9.57
C ALA A 99 -11.12 18.28 -8.10
N LEU A 100 -11.14 17.10 -7.46
CA LEU A 100 -10.66 16.92 -6.08
C LEU A 100 -9.16 17.17 -5.92
N ILE A 101 -8.35 16.82 -6.92
CA ILE A 101 -6.92 17.16 -6.91
C ILE A 101 -6.72 18.67 -6.99
N VAL A 102 -7.49 19.37 -7.83
CA VAL A 102 -7.43 20.83 -7.92
C VAL A 102 -7.82 21.48 -6.59
N THR A 103 -8.88 21.01 -5.93
CA THR A 103 -9.30 21.55 -4.63
C THR A 103 -8.27 21.29 -3.53
N ASN A 104 -7.64 20.11 -3.54
CA ASN A 104 -6.70 19.68 -2.51
C ASN A 104 -5.22 19.96 -2.87
N PHE A 105 -4.98 20.73 -3.94
CA PHE A 105 -3.64 20.89 -4.52
C PHE A 105 -2.61 21.45 -3.54
N PHE A 106 -3.01 22.43 -2.72
CA PHE A 106 -2.11 23.06 -1.75
C PHE A 106 -1.67 22.09 -0.65
N GLU A 107 -2.55 21.20 -0.19
CA GLU A 107 -2.21 20.20 0.82
C GLU A 107 -1.36 19.08 0.22
N LEU A 108 -1.75 18.59 -0.96
CA LEU A 108 -1.03 17.54 -1.67
C LEU A 108 0.39 17.98 -2.04
N SER A 109 0.55 19.16 -2.62
CA SER A 109 1.87 19.66 -3.07
C SER A 109 2.90 19.77 -1.95
N ARG A 110 2.47 19.98 -0.69
CA ARG A 110 3.33 20.04 0.49
C ARG A 110 3.73 18.66 1.05
N GLN A 111 3.17 17.59 0.50
CA GLN A 111 3.30 16.24 1.04
C GLN A 111 3.76 15.24 -0.03
N THR A 112 4.27 15.73 -1.15
CA THR A 112 4.81 14.92 -2.25
C THR A 112 6.32 14.98 -2.34
N ILE A 113 6.91 14.03 -3.07
CA ILE A 113 8.36 14.00 -3.38
C ILE A 113 8.87 15.27 -4.11
N PHE A 114 7.97 16.11 -4.62
CA PHE A 114 8.30 17.39 -5.25
C PHE A 114 8.61 18.52 -4.25
N VAL A 115 8.36 18.31 -2.95
CA VAL A 115 8.74 19.26 -1.91
C VAL A 115 10.26 19.45 -1.89
N LYS A 116 10.69 20.71 -1.82
CA LYS A 116 12.12 21.05 -1.77
C LYS A 116 12.78 20.42 -0.55
N ASP A 117 13.91 19.79 -0.80
CA ASP A 117 14.74 19.13 0.19
C ASP A 117 16.10 19.82 0.24
N TYR A 118 16.27 20.68 1.24
CA TYR A 118 17.48 21.48 1.35
C TYR A 118 18.71 20.62 1.64
N GLU A 119 18.57 19.56 2.44
CA GLU A 119 19.69 18.68 2.78
C GLU A 119 20.16 17.89 1.55
N ALA A 120 19.22 17.29 0.81
CA ALA A 120 19.54 16.60 -0.43
C ALA A 120 20.15 17.55 -1.48
N GLN A 121 19.65 18.79 -1.56
CA GLN A 121 20.23 19.80 -2.45
C GLN A 121 21.67 20.17 -2.04
N GLN A 122 21.93 20.34 -0.75
CA GLN A 122 23.30 20.61 -0.25
C GLN A 122 24.23 19.43 -0.52
N LYS A 123 23.75 18.19 -0.37
CA LYS A 123 24.51 16.98 -0.70
C LYS A 123 24.87 16.93 -2.19
N VAL A 124 23.93 17.28 -3.07
CA VAL A 124 24.18 17.40 -4.52
C VAL A 124 25.20 18.49 -4.81
N LEU A 125 25.07 19.68 -4.19
CA LEU A 125 26.02 20.79 -4.35
C LEU A 125 27.43 20.41 -3.88
N ARG A 126 27.54 19.70 -2.75
CA ARG A 126 28.81 19.16 -2.25
C ARG A 126 29.40 18.12 -3.20
N ASN A 127 28.58 17.26 -3.78
CA ASN A 127 29.07 16.22 -4.69
C ASN A 127 29.50 16.75 -6.06
N ILE A 128 28.97 17.91 -6.49
CA ILE A 128 29.38 18.56 -7.75
C ILE A 128 30.87 18.92 -7.73
N THR A 129 31.43 19.29 -6.58
CA THR A 129 32.86 19.66 -6.46
C THR A 129 33.81 18.47 -6.64
N LEU A 130 33.29 17.24 -6.59
CA LEU A 130 34.07 16.01 -6.82
C LEU A 130 34.33 15.74 -8.31
N TYR A 131 33.72 16.51 -9.21
CA TYR A 131 33.84 16.32 -10.66
C TYR A 131 34.76 17.37 -11.28
N PRO A 132 35.59 16.98 -12.28
CA PRO A 132 36.58 17.87 -12.87
C PRO A 132 35.97 18.97 -13.76
N ASN A 133 34.72 18.81 -14.22
CA ASN A 133 34.05 19.83 -15.04
C ASN A 133 32.53 19.85 -14.82
N VAL A 134 31.90 20.95 -15.22
CA VAL A 134 30.45 21.20 -15.02
C VAL A 134 29.58 20.21 -15.81
N LEU A 135 30.02 19.75 -16.98
CA LEU A 135 29.24 18.84 -17.82
C LEU A 135 29.10 17.47 -17.15
N THR A 136 30.21 16.89 -16.68
CA THR A 136 30.20 15.63 -15.93
C THR A 136 29.40 15.77 -14.63
N ALA A 137 29.59 16.86 -13.90
CA ALA A 137 28.80 17.15 -12.71
C ALA A 137 27.29 17.21 -13.01
N ARG A 138 26.85 17.84 -14.11
CA ARG A 138 25.44 17.91 -14.50
C ARG A 138 24.84 16.56 -14.88
N ILE A 139 25.65 15.67 -15.49
CA ILE A 139 25.19 14.32 -15.85
C ILE A 139 24.95 13.48 -14.59
N PHE A 140 25.86 13.54 -13.61
CA PHE A 140 25.80 12.66 -12.44
C PHE A 140 25.08 13.26 -11.22
N GLN A 141 25.09 14.58 -11.07
CA GLN A 141 24.56 15.34 -9.92
C GLN A 141 23.46 16.34 -10.35
N ASN A 142 22.49 15.86 -11.14
CA ASN A 142 21.31 16.65 -11.50
C ASN A 142 20.32 16.75 -10.32
N LYS A 143 19.75 17.94 -10.07
CA LYS A 143 18.69 18.14 -9.07
C LYS A 143 17.46 17.28 -9.30
N ALA A 144 17.15 16.92 -10.55
CA ALA A 144 16.08 15.98 -10.87
C ALA A 144 16.27 14.60 -10.21
N ARG A 145 17.53 14.20 -9.95
CA ARG A 145 17.88 12.95 -9.27
C ARG A 145 17.35 12.91 -7.85
N ILE A 146 17.15 14.05 -7.19
CA ILE A 146 16.57 14.08 -5.83
C ILE A 146 15.14 13.52 -5.86
N ILE A 147 14.33 13.93 -6.84
CA ILE A 147 12.95 13.44 -6.97
C ILE A 147 12.94 11.96 -7.38
N ILE A 148 13.82 11.57 -8.31
CA ILE A 148 13.94 10.18 -8.76
C ILE A 148 14.38 9.26 -7.61
N ASN A 149 15.42 9.64 -6.86
CA ASN A 149 15.87 8.86 -5.71
C ASN A 149 14.76 8.71 -4.66
N LYS A 150 14.02 9.79 -4.35
CA LYS A 150 12.88 9.69 -3.42
C LYS A 150 11.79 8.74 -3.92
N PHE A 151 11.49 8.80 -5.22
CA PHE A 151 10.55 7.88 -5.84
C PHE A 151 11.06 6.43 -5.72
N ASP A 152 12.32 6.18 -6.09
CA ASP A 152 12.93 4.86 -6.04
C ASP A 152 12.95 4.30 -4.60
N ASP A 153 13.42 5.10 -3.64
CA ASP A 153 13.48 4.74 -2.22
C ASP A 153 12.09 4.34 -1.69
N ASN A 154 11.07 5.15 -1.99
CA ASN A 154 9.69 4.84 -1.62
C ASN A 154 9.17 3.58 -2.32
N PHE A 155 9.37 3.47 -3.64
CA PHE A 155 8.86 2.37 -4.44
C PHE A 155 9.45 1.02 -4.00
N PHE A 156 10.78 0.96 -3.82
CA PHE A 156 11.45 -0.25 -3.37
C PHE A 156 11.08 -0.59 -1.93
N THR A 157 10.88 0.41 -1.06
CA THR A 157 10.42 0.15 0.32
C THR A 157 8.99 -0.40 0.34
N LEU A 158 8.09 0.13 -0.49
CA LEU A 158 6.70 -0.31 -0.60
C LEU A 158 6.54 -1.65 -1.30
N THR A 159 7.46 -2.04 -2.17
CA THR A 159 7.38 -3.32 -2.91
C THR A 159 8.14 -4.46 -2.23
N ASP A 160 9.04 -4.17 -1.29
CA ASP A 160 9.77 -5.21 -0.57
C ASP A 160 8.87 -5.93 0.45
N PRO A 161 8.69 -7.27 0.33
CA PRO A 161 7.94 -8.08 1.29
C PRO A 161 8.43 -7.95 2.73
N ASN A 162 9.71 -7.63 2.94
CA ASN A 162 10.28 -7.41 4.27
C ASN A 162 9.54 -6.31 5.03
N ASN A 163 9.10 -5.25 4.35
CA ASN A 163 8.32 -4.17 4.95
C ASN A 163 6.95 -4.61 5.51
N TYR A 164 6.47 -5.81 5.16
CA TYR A 164 5.16 -6.33 5.57
C TYR A 164 5.22 -7.52 6.52
N PHE A 165 6.19 -8.42 6.33
CA PHE A 165 6.27 -9.68 7.06
C PHE A 165 7.41 -9.71 8.09
N PHE A 166 8.34 -8.76 8.05
CA PHE A 166 9.51 -8.74 8.94
C PHE A 166 9.61 -7.38 9.62
N SER A 167 9.15 -7.30 10.87
CA SER A 167 9.32 -6.10 11.70
C SER A 167 10.76 -5.95 12.16
N ASN A 168 11.23 -4.71 12.29
CA ASN A 168 12.57 -4.39 12.82
C ASN A 168 13.75 -4.92 11.99
N HIS A 169 13.60 -5.04 10.67
CA HIS A 169 14.77 -5.20 9.82
C HIS A 169 15.63 -3.93 9.93
N PRO A 170 16.95 -4.02 10.21
CA PRO A 170 17.84 -2.87 10.19
C PRO A 170 17.95 -2.39 8.75
N ARG A 171 17.02 -1.53 8.34
CA ARG A 171 17.25 -0.64 7.21
C ARG A 171 17.79 0.64 7.80
N GLU A 172 18.71 1.26 7.07
CA GLU A 172 19.00 2.67 7.27
C GLU A 172 17.66 3.39 7.06
N ASP A 173 16.97 3.73 8.15
CA ASP A 173 15.66 4.38 8.13
C ASP A 173 15.84 5.78 7.53
N ILE A 174 15.77 5.87 6.20
CA ILE A 174 15.75 7.16 5.47
C ILE A 174 14.48 7.96 5.88
N LEU A 175 13.47 7.29 6.44
CA LEU A 175 12.23 7.87 6.92
C LEU A 175 11.94 7.37 8.34
N ALA A 176 11.56 8.28 9.25
CA ALA A 176 11.04 7.92 10.56
C ALA A 176 9.74 7.09 10.40
N ASN A 177 9.87 5.77 10.49
CA ASN A 177 8.81 4.78 10.30
C ASN A 177 8.41 4.19 11.66
N GLN A 178 7.10 4.05 11.93
CA GLN A 178 6.61 3.43 13.17
C GLN A 178 6.93 1.93 13.28
N ASN A 179 7.39 1.30 12.19
CA ASN A 179 7.81 -0.11 12.13
C ASN A 179 6.73 -1.07 12.68
N LEU A 180 5.48 -0.81 12.29
CA LEU A 180 4.32 -1.60 12.72
C LEU A 180 4.46 -3.08 12.29
N ILE A 181 4.01 -4.00 13.14
CA ILE A 181 3.97 -5.43 12.81
C ILE A 181 2.72 -5.70 11.97
N LYS A 182 2.86 -5.63 10.64
CA LYS A 182 1.74 -5.67 9.70
C LYS A 182 1.15 -7.08 9.54
N TYR A 183 1.99 -8.08 9.31
CA TYR A 183 1.56 -9.47 9.19
C TYR A 183 2.50 -10.40 9.97
N PRO A 184 2.00 -11.56 10.42
CA PRO A 184 2.88 -12.58 10.98
C PRO A 184 3.95 -12.99 9.97
N PHE A 185 5.18 -13.26 10.41
CA PHE A 185 6.26 -13.64 9.48
C PHE A 185 5.86 -14.79 8.55
N LEU A 186 5.26 -15.85 9.12
CA LEU A 186 4.85 -17.03 8.33
C LEU A 186 3.71 -16.75 7.34
N ALA A 187 3.07 -15.58 7.39
CA ALA A 187 2.06 -15.18 6.41
C ALA A 187 2.67 -14.92 5.02
N ILE A 188 4.00 -14.75 4.93
CA ILE A 188 4.70 -14.59 3.65
C ILE A 188 4.51 -15.81 2.74
N ILE A 189 4.43 -17.02 3.31
CA ILE A 189 4.28 -18.27 2.56
C ILE A 189 2.93 -18.30 1.81
N PRO A 190 1.76 -18.19 2.48
CA PRO A 190 0.49 -18.10 1.78
C PRO A 190 0.39 -16.83 0.93
N PHE A 191 1.02 -15.71 1.28
CA PHE A 191 1.06 -14.53 0.42
C PHE A 191 1.69 -14.83 -0.94
N PHE A 192 2.88 -15.44 -0.99
CA PHE A 192 3.52 -15.82 -2.27
C PHE A 192 2.72 -16.88 -3.05
N ILE A 193 2.09 -17.84 -2.36
CA ILE A 193 1.17 -18.79 -3.02
C ILE A 193 -0.02 -18.03 -3.63
N GLY A 194 -0.54 -17.01 -2.94
CA GLY A 194 -1.60 -16.13 -3.43
C GLY A 194 -1.18 -15.36 -4.68
N ILE A 195 0.03 -14.77 -4.69
CA ILE A 195 0.60 -14.11 -5.86
C ILE A 195 0.69 -15.10 -7.03
N TYR A 196 1.28 -16.28 -6.80
CA TYR A 196 1.45 -17.30 -7.85
C TYR A 196 0.12 -17.71 -8.50
N PHE A 197 -0.96 -17.79 -7.72
CA PHE A 197 -2.30 -18.16 -8.21
C PHE A 197 -3.22 -16.97 -8.53
N ILE A 198 -2.74 -15.73 -8.48
CA ILE A 198 -3.57 -14.53 -8.68
C ILE A 198 -4.26 -14.53 -10.04
N SER A 199 -3.61 -15.07 -11.07
CA SER A 199 -4.17 -15.18 -12.43
C SER A 199 -5.47 -16.00 -12.48
N LYS A 200 -5.65 -16.94 -11.54
CA LYS A 200 -6.83 -17.81 -11.42
C LYS A 200 -7.87 -17.28 -10.43
N ASN A 201 -7.64 -16.12 -9.83
CA ASN A 201 -8.58 -15.50 -8.89
C ASN A 201 -9.63 -14.69 -9.66
N ASN A 202 -10.91 -14.87 -9.33
CA ASN A 202 -12.01 -14.11 -9.91
C ASN A 202 -11.87 -12.60 -9.63
N ASP A 203 -11.31 -12.27 -8.48
CA ASP A 203 -11.16 -10.89 -8.00
C ASP A 203 -9.85 -10.24 -8.46
N ARG A 204 -9.05 -10.91 -9.31
CA ARG A 204 -7.70 -10.47 -9.71
C ARG A 204 -7.65 -9.04 -10.22
N LYS A 205 -8.68 -8.62 -10.98
CA LYS A 205 -8.74 -7.28 -11.58
C LYS A 205 -8.75 -6.22 -10.48
N PHE A 206 -9.64 -6.36 -9.50
CA PHE A 206 -9.72 -5.42 -8.39
C PHE A 206 -8.45 -5.43 -7.55
N ILE A 207 -7.93 -6.63 -7.23
CA ILE A 207 -6.72 -6.78 -6.41
C ILE A 207 -5.51 -6.08 -7.08
N ILE A 208 -5.28 -6.33 -8.37
CA ILE A 208 -4.14 -5.75 -9.08
C ILE A 208 -4.29 -4.24 -9.22
N ILE A 209 -5.47 -3.75 -9.62
CA ILE A 209 -5.70 -2.31 -9.81
C ILE A 209 -5.58 -1.56 -8.48
N SER A 210 -6.18 -2.08 -7.40
CA SER A 210 -6.06 -1.46 -6.07
C SER A 210 -4.62 -1.46 -5.56
N ALA A 211 -3.87 -2.56 -5.74
CA ALA A 211 -2.45 -2.64 -5.37
C ALA A 211 -1.60 -1.62 -6.15
N VAL A 212 -1.74 -1.56 -7.48
CA VAL A 212 -0.97 -0.63 -8.33
C VAL A 212 -1.33 0.82 -8.01
N ALA A 213 -2.62 1.13 -7.84
CA ALA A 213 -3.07 2.49 -7.49
C ALA A 213 -2.53 2.93 -6.13
N ALA A 214 -2.56 2.05 -5.13
CA ALA A 214 -1.99 2.33 -3.81
C ALA A 214 -0.47 2.52 -3.88
N LEU A 215 0.27 1.60 -4.52
CA LEU A 215 1.72 1.71 -4.67
C LEU A 215 2.14 3.02 -5.35
N LEU A 216 1.53 3.36 -6.50
CA LEU A 216 1.86 4.60 -7.22
C LEU A 216 1.52 5.85 -6.41
N THR A 217 0.38 5.86 -5.72
CA THR A 217 -0.01 7.00 -4.86
C THR A 217 0.97 7.19 -3.71
N LEU A 218 1.28 6.10 -2.99
CA LEU A 218 2.15 6.14 -1.81
C LEU A 218 3.60 6.47 -2.19
N THR A 219 4.07 6.01 -3.35
CA THR A 219 5.42 6.32 -3.85
C THR A 219 5.65 7.81 -4.06
N LEU A 220 4.59 8.55 -4.41
CA LEU A 220 4.66 9.99 -4.66
C LEU A 220 4.63 10.83 -3.37
N LEU A 221 4.41 10.24 -2.20
CA LEU A 221 4.38 10.94 -0.92
C LEU A 221 5.78 11.21 -0.39
N THR A 222 5.96 12.30 0.36
CA THR A 222 7.21 12.55 1.09
C THR A 222 7.42 11.53 2.20
N ASN A 223 6.33 11.13 2.87
CA ASN A 223 6.32 10.08 3.87
C ASN A 223 4.99 9.30 3.73
N PHE A 224 5.09 8.02 3.42
CA PHE A 224 3.95 7.11 3.26
C PHE A 224 3.62 6.32 4.54
N ASP A 225 4.40 6.49 5.62
CA ASP A 225 4.16 5.83 6.91
C ASP A 225 2.71 5.98 7.35
N ARG A 226 2.10 4.89 7.83
CA ARG A 226 0.68 4.73 8.22
C ARG A 226 -0.33 4.83 7.08
N HIS A 227 -0.07 5.64 6.04
CA HIS A 227 -0.90 5.72 4.83
C HIS A 227 -0.80 4.44 4.00
N ASP A 228 0.30 3.71 4.14
CA ASP A 228 0.49 2.39 3.57
C ASP A 228 -0.53 1.36 4.05
N PHE A 229 -1.29 1.64 5.12
CA PHE A 229 -2.42 0.81 5.55
C PHE A 229 -3.49 0.62 4.44
N VAL A 230 -3.57 1.50 3.44
CA VAL A 230 -4.43 1.25 2.26
C VAL A 230 -4.05 -0.04 1.52
N LEU A 231 -2.77 -0.44 1.55
CA LEU A 231 -2.30 -1.70 0.99
C LEU A 231 -2.77 -2.93 1.79
N TRP A 232 -3.26 -2.77 3.02
CA TRP A 232 -3.81 -3.86 3.80
C TRP A 232 -4.89 -4.61 3.02
N VAL A 233 -5.77 -3.94 2.29
CA VAL A 233 -6.85 -4.61 1.52
C VAL A 233 -6.29 -5.52 0.42
N PRO A 234 -5.52 -5.05 -0.58
CA PRO A 234 -5.01 -5.91 -1.64
C PRO A 234 -4.08 -7.01 -1.10
N VAL A 235 -3.19 -6.71 -0.14
CA VAL A 235 -2.29 -7.71 0.46
C VAL A 235 -3.08 -8.79 1.20
N SER A 236 -4.08 -8.39 1.98
CA SER A 236 -5.00 -9.30 2.68
C SER A 236 -5.76 -10.21 1.73
N LEU A 237 -6.26 -9.68 0.61
CA LEU A 237 -6.96 -10.48 -0.39
C LEU A 237 -6.05 -11.54 -1.03
N ILE A 238 -4.81 -11.17 -1.36
CA ILE A 238 -3.79 -12.10 -1.86
C ILE A 238 -3.49 -13.19 -0.83
N PHE A 239 -3.20 -12.80 0.41
CA PHE A 239 -2.96 -13.71 1.52
C PHE A 239 -4.13 -14.68 1.72
N THR A 240 -5.36 -14.16 1.77
CA THR A 240 -6.54 -15.01 1.98
C THR A 240 -6.67 -16.05 0.88
N ASP A 241 -6.52 -15.68 -0.40
CA ASP A 241 -6.57 -16.64 -1.52
C ASP A 241 -5.48 -17.70 -1.39
N GLY A 242 -4.25 -17.30 -1.07
CA GLY A 242 -3.14 -18.20 -0.77
C GLY A 242 -3.48 -19.23 0.30
N VAL A 243 -4.05 -18.80 1.43
CA VAL A 243 -4.54 -19.71 2.49
C VAL A 243 -5.63 -20.64 1.95
N LYS A 244 -6.57 -20.17 1.09
CA LYS A 244 -7.59 -21.04 0.48
C LYS A 244 -6.98 -22.12 -0.41
N LYS A 245 -5.93 -21.80 -1.18
CA LYS A 245 -5.24 -22.75 -2.05
C LYS A 245 -4.43 -23.75 -1.23
N MET A 246 -3.71 -23.28 -0.23
CA MET A 246 -2.88 -24.12 0.62
C MET A 246 -3.69 -25.08 1.48
N ALA A 247 -4.88 -24.66 1.94
CA ALA A 247 -5.80 -25.51 2.72
C ALA A 247 -6.24 -26.81 2.02
N LYS A 248 -6.01 -26.96 0.71
CA LYS A 248 -6.29 -28.18 -0.05
C LYS A 248 -5.13 -29.19 -0.02
N LYS A 249 -3.98 -28.84 0.57
CA LYS A 249 -2.77 -29.63 0.56
C LYS A 249 -2.61 -30.41 1.88
N LYS A 250 -1.98 -31.58 1.82
CA LYS A 250 -1.79 -32.49 2.98
C LYS A 250 -1.02 -31.84 4.13
N TYR A 251 -0.04 -31.00 3.81
CA TYR A 251 0.83 -30.32 4.78
C TYR A 251 0.22 -29.07 5.42
N PHE A 252 -1.03 -28.72 5.09
CA PHE A 252 -1.69 -27.53 5.63
C PHE A 252 -1.86 -27.58 7.16
N THR A 253 -2.15 -28.75 7.72
CA THR A 253 -2.34 -28.91 9.17
C THR A 253 -1.05 -28.64 9.94
N VAL A 254 0.08 -29.19 9.46
CA VAL A 254 1.41 -28.95 10.04
C VAL A 254 1.76 -27.47 9.98
N PHE A 255 1.62 -26.85 8.80
CA PHE A 255 1.84 -25.41 8.66
C PHE A 255 0.94 -24.61 9.62
N ALA A 256 -0.35 -24.95 9.69
CA ALA A 256 -1.30 -24.21 10.50
C ALA A 256 -0.94 -24.25 11.98
N SER A 257 -0.51 -25.40 12.50
CA SER A 257 -0.03 -25.50 13.88
C SER A 257 1.19 -24.62 14.13
N ILE A 258 2.18 -24.64 13.24
CA ILE A 258 3.38 -23.80 13.34
C ILE A 258 3.00 -22.31 13.24
N PHE A 259 2.15 -21.96 12.27
CA PHE A 259 1.66 -20.60 12.06
C PHE A 259 0.96 -20.05 13.30
N LEU A 260 0.11 -20.86 13.96
CA LEU A 260 -0.60 -20.45 15.18
C LEU A 260 0.37 -20.16 16.33
N ILE A 261 1.34 -21.05 16.56
CA ILE A 261 2.34 -20.89 17.63
C ILE A 261 3.15 -19.61 17.40
N ILE A 262 3.69 -19.43 16.20
CA ILE A 262 4.53 -18.26 15.87
C ILE A 262 3.71 -16.97 15.91
N SER A 263 2.51 -16.96 15.32
CA SER A 263 1.64 -15.78 15.36
C SER A 263 1.26 -15.41 16.79
N PHE A 264 1.01 -16.38 17.66
CA PHE A 264 0.71 -16.08 19.05
C PHE A 264 1.89 -15.39 19.76
N ILE A 265 3.11 -15.89 19.56
CA ILE A 265 4.33 -15.27 20.11
C ILE A 265 4.52 -13.86 19.57
N GLU A 266 4.33 -13.64 18.26
CA GLU A 266 4.47 -12.32 17.65
C GLU A 266 3.39 -11.33 18.12
N LEU A 267 2.17 -11.79 18.37
CA LEU A 267 1.09 -10.95 18.89
C LEU A 267 1.40 -10.50 20.33
N ILE A 268 1.90 -11.40 21.17
CA ILE A 268 2.37 -11.05 22.52
C ILE A 268 3.48 -10.00 22.43
N ARG A 269 4.47 -10.23 21.56
CA ARG A 269 5.56 -9.26 21.35
C ARG A 269 5.03 -7.90 20.89
N ALA A 270 4.06 -7.87 19.99
CA ALA A 270 3.43 -6.64 19.50
C ALA A 270 2.77 -5.85 20.64
N TYR A 271 2.06 -6.55 21.54
CA TYR A 271 1.41 -5.93 22.69
C TYR A 271 2.39 -5.34 23.70
N TYR A 272 3.60 -5.90 23.84
CA TYR A 272 4.63 -5.33 24.73
C TYR A 272 5.44 -4.18 24.11
N LEU A 273 5.40 -4.03 22.78
CA LEU A 273 6.12 -2.98 22.05
C LEU A 273 5.39 -1.65 22.01
N PHE A 274 4.06 -1.65 22.16
CA PHE A 274 3.19 -0.48 22.07
C PHE A 274 2.35 -0.36 23.34
#